data_AF-A0A7K1SIZ4-F1
#
_entry.id   AF-A0A7K1SIZ4-F1
#
_cell.length_a   1.000
_cell.length_b   1.000
_cell.length_c   1.000
_cell.angle_alpha   90.00
_cell.angle_beta   90.00
_cell.angle_gamma   90.00
#
_symmetry.space_group_name_H-M   'P 1'
#
loop_
_entity.id
_entity.type
_entity.pdbx_description
1 polymer ?
#
loop_
_entity_poly.entity_id
_entity_poly.type
_entity_poly.pdbx_seq_one_letter_code
_entity_poly.pdbx_strand_id
1 'polypeptide(L)'
;MTFLKQSHPSTLRNLTTLLIGFGCTFSLFVQAQNLPSLLTERPFNSTFSIVAYDAKAQQWGIAVATNNIYVGNSTIYIQPGVGAISVIAETLPDYGINGLKQLSQGKLPEEAINFTRQTDDQADYRQVSVVDKQGRAYAFTGHSLTYMKGQAGHRIGNGYVVMGNQLADSVLTRMAHTYEQATGTLAQRLVASLIAGQKAGGQVNGKQSAALVVKETQDEWFNQIDLRVDHSYTPFDDLHRLLNYHNGRPFLNQAITQLRMGNRERGMGLLHRADTLVKGWYGIYSKLATAYSLAGQDEKALAVIQDALQHEPAWRENLSAFYYLRSYPTYRKLIDETKFTVKDWSNAIQQTLNLGKAAEALKLANQLADRYPQATYIAYLQGNAYKANKDVINAKVCYQKALRLDPQNADARRALQTLP
;
A
#
# COMPACT_ATOMS: atom_id res chain seq x y z
N MET A 1 86.51 -21.97 30.73
CA MET A 1 85.60 -20.88 30.31
C MET A 1 84.89 -21.31 29.05
N THR A 2 83.57 -21.23 29.11
CA THR A 2 82.57 -21.98 28.34
C THR A 2 82.30 -21.30 26.99
N PHE A 3 82.37 -22.08 25.89
CA PHE A 3 81.67 -22.00 24.57
C PHE A 3 81.42 -20.60 23.93
N LEU A 4 81.70 -20.29 22.66
CA LEU A 4 81.49 -20.99 21.38
C LEU A 4 82.35 -20.34 20.29
N LYS A 5 82.92 -21.14 19.37
CA LYS A 5 83.71 -20.68 18.23
C LYS A 5 82.84 -20.52 16.98
N GLN A 6 83.01 -19.39 16.31
CA GLN A 6 82.41 -19.00 15.04
C GLN A 6 82.84 -19.87 13.85
N SER A 7 81.91 -19.92 12.91
CA SER A 7 82.05 -19.89 11.45
C SER A 7 82.72 -21.06 10.71
N HIS A 8 81.81 -21.82 10.09
CA HIS A 8 81.81 -22.47 8.77
C HIS A 8 82.82 -23.57 8.44
N PRO A 9 82.25 -24.69 7.95
CA PRO A 9 82.79 -25.27 6.73
C PRO A 9 81.71 -25.70 5.71
N SER A 10 82.10 -25.58 4.44
CA SER A 10 81.96 -26.57 3.36
C SER A 10 80.61 -27.27 3.09
N THR A 11 80.10 -27.03 1.87
CA THR A 11 79.61 -28.01 0.88
C THR A 11 78.93 -29.29 1.37
N LEU A 12 77.64 -29.47 1.01
CA LEU A 12 77.15 -30.41 -0.01
C LEU A 12 75.68 -30.81 0.27
N ARG A 13 74.99 -31.08 -0.85
CA ARG A 13 73.79 -31.91 -1.02
C ARG A 13 72.41 -31.30 -0.71
N ASN A 14 71.65 -31.33 -1.81
CA ASN A 14 70.28 -31.83 -1.93
C ASN A 14 69.12 -31.03 -1.34
N LEU A 15 68.13 -30.89 -2.23
CA LEU A 15 66.72 -30.62 -2.00
C LEU A 15 66.34 -29.21 -1.53
N THR A 16 65.07 -28.91 -1.82
CA THR A 16 64.21 -27.86 -1.26
C THR A 16 64.24 -26.44 -1.87
N THR A 17 63.23 -26.21 -2.72
CA THR A 17 62.20 -25.15 -2.56
C THR A 17 62.51 -23.70 -2.99
N LEU A 18 61.80 -23.27 -4.04
CA LEU A 18 61.15 -21.96 -4.17
C LEU A 18 60.02 -22.15 -5.22
N LEU A 19 58.72 -22.31 -4.95
CA LEU A 19 57.77 -21.58 -4.11
C LEU A 19 57.61 -20.10 -4.49
N ILE A 20 56.95 -19.89 -5.63
CA ILE A 20 55.97 -18.81 -5.86
C ILE A 20 54.85 -19.51 -6.65
N GLY A 21 53.69 -19.85 -6.11
CA GLY A 21 52.87 -19.08 -5.19
C GLY A 21 51.68 -18.47 -5.93
N PHE A 22 50.93 -19.26 -6.72
CA PHE A 22 49.58 -18.90 -7.19
C PHE A 22 48.71 -20.16 -7.21
N GLY A 23 48.56 -20.76 -6.03
CA GLY A 23 47.42 -21.64 -5.79
C GLY A 23 46.19 -20.76 -5.71
N CYS A 24 45.45 -20.64 -6.82
CA CYS A 24 44.07 -20.20 -6.78
C CYS A 24 43.29 -21.18 -5.90
N THR A 25 43.28 -20.92 -4.59
CA THR A 25 42.21 -21.42 -3.73
C THR A 25 40.94 -20.77 -4.25
N PHE A 26 40.23 -21.50 -5.11
CA PHE A 26 38.82 -21.27 -5.32
C PHE A 26 38.15 -21.50 -3.97
N SER A 27 38.13 -20.46 -3.14
CA SER A 27 37.16 -20.36 -2.06
C SER A 27 35.82 -20.23 -2.74
N LEU A 28 35.20 -21.39 -3.02
CA LEU A 28 33.77 -21.47 -3.23
C LEU A 28 33.13 -21.02 -1.92
N PHE A 29 33.00 -19.70 -1.76
CA PHE A 29 31.95 -19.13 -0.95
C PHE A 29 30.64 -19.47 -1.66
N VAL A 30 30.20 -20.72 -1.49
CA VAL A 30 28.78 -21.00 -1.56
C VAL A 30 28.20 -20.23 -0.39
N GLN A 31 27.64 -19.06 -0.69
CA GLN A 31 26.70 -18.44 0.22
C GLN A 31 25.56 -19.45 0.36
N ALA A 32 25.61 -20.23 1.44
CA ALA A 32 24.56 -21.14 1.83
C ALA A 32 23.34 -20.31 2.24
N GLN A 33 22.62 -19.79 1.24
CA GLN A 33 21.24 -19.36 1.40
C GLN A 33 20.39 -20.61 1.15
N ASN A 34 19.70 -21.08 2.18
CA ASN A 34 18.70 -22.16 2.16
C ASN A 34 19.22 -23.58 2.37
N LEU A 35 19.68 -23.88 3.61
CA LEU A 35 19.96 -25.24 4.09
C LEU A 35 18.83 -26.27 3.82
N PRO A 36 17.52 -25.94 3.87
CA PRO A 36 16.45 -26.88 3.52
C PRO A 36 16.42 -27.26 2.03
N SER A 37 16.89 -26.39 1.12
CA SER A 37 16.90 -26.64 -0.32
C SER A 37 18.01 -27.58 -0.78
N LEU A 38 18.94 -27.96 0.12
CA LEU A 38 20.05 -28.86 -0.20
C LEU A 38 19.64 -30.34 -0.19
N LEU A 39 18.53 -30.70 0.47
CA LEU A 39 18.06 -32.10 0.57
C LEU A 39 16.96 -32.43 -0.44
N THR A 40 16.29 -31.41 -0.96
CA THR A 40 15.29 -31.49 -2.03
C THR A 40 15.63 -30.39 -3.01
N GLU A 41 15.92 -30.70 -4.27
CA GLU A 41 16.30 -29.71 -5.32
C GLU A 41 15.23 -28.62 -5.59
N ARG A 42 14.16 -28.54 -4.78
CA ARG A 42 13.04 -27.61 -4.91
C ARG A 42 12.66 -27.02 -3.54
N PRO A 43 12.82 -25.71 -3.33
CA PRO A 43 12.29 -25.05 -2.14
C PRO A 43 10.77 -24.85 -2.28
N PHE A 44 9.98 -25.81 -1.81
CA PHE A 44 8.52 -25.65 -1.78
C PHE A 44 8.09 -24.64 -0.71
N ASN A 45 7.53 -23.53 -1.16
CA ASN A 45 7.02 -22.47 -0.29
C ASN A 45 5.57 -22.76 0.13
N SER A 46 5.31 -22.70 1.43
CA SER A 46 3.95 -22.84 1.97
C SER A 46 3.11 -21.65 1.52
N THR A 47 1.97 -21.90 0.90
CA THR A 47 1.14 -20.85 0.29
C THR A 47 -0.33 -21.21 0.39
N PHE A 48 -1.19 -20.22 0.62
CA PHE A 48 -2.64 -20.37 0.50
C PHE A 48 -3.29 -19.14 -0.10
N SER A 49 -4.38 -19.35 -0.82
CA SER A 49 -5.10 -18.29 -1.53
C SER A 49 -6.60 -18.53 -1.56
N ILE A 50 -7.34 -17.47 -1.84
CA ILE A 50 -8.74 -17.48 -2.21
C ILE A 50 -8.91 -16.70 -3.52
N VAL A 51 -9.60 -17.30 -4.48
CA VAL A 51 -10.06 -16.66 -5.73
C VAL A 51 -11.56 -16.60 -5.69
N ALA A 52 -12.17 -15.46 -6.03
CA ALA A 52 -13.63 -15.35 -6.06
C ALA A 52 -14.15 -14.33 -7.08
N TYR A 53 -15.42 -14.49 -7.42
CA TYR A 53 -16.21 -13.58 -8.22
C TYR A 53 -17.44 -13.11 -7.44
N ASP A 54 -17.65 -11.80 -7.38
CA ASP A 54 -18.87 -11.18 -6.87
C ASP A 54 -19.76 -10.78 -8.05
N ALA A 55 -20.79 -11.58 -8.33
CA ALA A 55 -21.73 -11.34 -9.42
C ALA A 55 -22.55 -10.05 -9.25
N LYS A 56 -22.78 -9.58 -8.01
CA LYS A 56 -23.54 -8.34 -7.78
C LYS A 56 -22.68 -7.13 -8.09
N ALA A 57 -21.42 -7.15 -7.67
CA ALA A 57 -20.48 -6.08 -7.93
C ALA A 57 -19.79 -6.17 -9.30
N GLN A 58 -19.89 -7.31 -9.99
CA GLN A 58 -19.14 -7.62 -11.21
C GLN A 58 -17.62 -7.49 -11.00
N GLN A 59 -17.15 -8.07 -9.90
CA GLN A 59 -15.75 -7.98 -9.45
C GLN A 59 -15.12 -9.36 -9.34
N TRP A 60 -13.86 -9.47 -9.76
CA TRP A 60 -13.01 -10.63 -9.50
C TRP A 60 -11.92 -10.24 -8.53
N GLY A 61 -11.57 -11.15 -7.62
CA GLY A 61 -10.52 -10.89 -6.67
C GLY A 61 -9.76 -12.13 -6.23
N ILE A 62 -8.50 -11.90 -5.88
CA ILE A 62 -7.59 -12.91 -5.36
C ILE A 62 -6.92 -12.34 -4.11
N ALA A 63 -6.92 -13.11 -3.01
CA ALA A 63 -6.07 -12.85 -1.86
C ALA A 63 -5.18 -14.06 -1.60
N VAL A 64 -3.91 -13.83 -1.30
CA VAL A 64 -2.88 -14.88 -1.20
C VAL A 64 -1.84 -14.52 -0.13
N ALA A 65 -1.29 -15.54 0.53
CA ALA A 65 -0.17 -15.40 1.45
C ALA A 65 0.83 -16.55 1.31
N THR A 66 2.11 -16.27 1.53
CA THR A 66 3.20 -17.26 1.46
C THR A 66 4.32 -16.95 2.46
N ASN A 67 5.21 -17.92 2.67
CA ASN A 67 6.41 -17.80 3.50
C ASN A 67 7.64 -17.36 2.69
N ASN A 68 7.46 -17.10 1.39
CA ASN A 68 8.38 -16.40 0.52
C ASN A 68 8.05 -14.90 0.38
N ILE A 69 8.93 -14.14 -0.25
CA ILE A 69 8.72 -12.72 -0.57
C ILE A 69 7.82 -12.52 -1.81
N TYR A 70 7.23 -11.32 -1.92
CA TYR A 70 6.53 -10.76 -3.10
C TYR A 70 5.37 -11.54 -3.75
N VAL A 71 4.67 -12.42 -3.04
CA VAL A 71 3.69 -13.37 -3.62
C VAL A 71 2.68 -12.81 -4.62
N GLY A 72 2.24 -11.56 -4.44
CA GLY A 72 1.27 -10.92 -5.33
C GLY A 72 1.72 -10.85 -6.80
N ASN A 73 3.03 -10.88 -7.07
CA ASN A 73 3.54 -10.78 -8.43
C ASN A 73 3.39 -12.09 -9.22
N SER A 74 3.62 -13.23 -8.58
CA SER A 74 3.76 -14.50 -9.30
C SER A 74 2.45 -15.26 -9.43
N THR A 75 1.50 -15.04 -8.51
CA THR A 75 0.35 -15.96 -8.35
C THR A 75 -0.99 -15.36 -8.78
N ILE A 76 -1.08 -14.09 -9.17
CA ILE A 76 -2.36 -13.39 -9.38
C ILE A 76 -2.56 -13.04 -10.85
N TYR A 77 -3.58 -13.62 -11.47
CA TYR A 77 -3.96 -13.35 -12.86
C TYR A 77 -5.45 -13.00 -12.91
N ILE A 78 -5.78 -11.75 -13.22
CA ILE A 78 -7.17 -11.29 -13.31
C ILE A 78 -7.35 -10.48 -14.60
N GLN A 79 -8.30 -10.93 -15.42
CA GLN A 79 -8.79 -10.20 -16.58
C GLN A 79 -10.27 -9.86 -16.37
N PRO A 80 -10.61 -8.57 -16.16
CA PRO A 80 -11.99 -8.13 -16.01
C PRO A 80 -12.89 -8.60 -17.14
N GLY A 81 -14.11 -9.02 -16.81
CA GLY A 81 -15.07 -9.54 -17.78
C GLY A 81 -14.73 -10.94 -18.32
N VAL A 82 -13.65 -11.58 -17.87
CA VAL A 82 -13.23 -12.93 -18.29
C VAL A 82 -13.13 -13.88 -17.10
N GLY A 83 -12.28 -13.57 -16.12
CA GLY A 83 -12.06 -14.44 -14.98
C GLY A 83 -10.84 -14.08 -14.14
N ALA A 84 -10.63 -14.86 -13.09
CA ALA A 84 -9.48 -14.80 -12.20
C ALA A 84 -8.88 -16.19 -12.02
N ILE A 85 -7.56 -16.28 -12.07
CA ILE A 85 -6.76 -17.50 -11.92
C ILE A 85 -5.65 -17.27 -10.92
N SER A 86 -5.50 -18.17 -9.96
CA SER A 86 -4.36 -18.23 -9.04
C SER A 86 -3.57 -19.51 -9.24
N VAL A 87 -2.25 -19.38 -9.32
CA VAL A 87 -1.29 -20.48 -9.48
C VAL A 87 -0.29 -20.41 -8.34
N ILE A 88 -0.23 -21.45 -7.51
CA ILE A 88 0.63 -21.51 -6.31
C ILE A 88 1.38 -22.86 -6.23
N ALA A 89 2.14 -23.05 -5.15
CA ALA A 89 3.19 -24.08 -5.03
C ALA A 89 4.29 -23.81 -6.07
N GLU A 90 4.63 -24.75 -6.94
CA GLU A 90 5.55 -24.49 -8.05
C GLU A 90 4.82 -23.72 -9.15
N THR A 91 4.95 -22.39 -9.11
CA THR A 91 4.18 -21.48 -9.95
C THR A 91 4.64 -21.54 -11.41
N LEU A 92 3.69 -21.73 -12.33
CA LEU A 92 3.92 -21.63 -13.78
C LEU A 92 2.96 -20.60 -14.39
N PRO A 93 3.46 -19.43 -14.85
CA PRO A 93 2.61 -18.35 -15.37
C PRO A 93 1.68 -18.73 -16.52
N ASP A 94 2.05 -19.73 -17.32
CA ASP A 94 1.29 -20.18 -18.48
C ASP A 94 -0.14 -20.62 -18.12
N TYR A 95 -0.38 -21.16 -16.92
CA TYR A 95 -1.74 -21.48 -16.49
C TYR A 95 -2.63 -20.24 -16.38
N GLY A 96 -2.09 -19.11 -15.90
CA GLY A 96 -2.81 -17.84 -15.84
C GLY A 96 -3.04 -17.26 -17.22
N ILE A 97 -1.97 -17.16 -18.04
CA ILE A 97 -2.01 -16.55 -19.37
C ILE A 97 -2.91 -17.35 -20.32
N ASN A 98 -2.66 -18.66 -20.46
CA ASN A 98 -3.44 -19.52 -21.34
C ASN A 98 -4.84 -19.74 -20.79
N GLY A 99 -5.01 -19.91 -19.47
CA GLY A 99 -6.32 -20.10 -18.87
C GLY A 99 -7.25 -18.92 -19.13
N LEU A 100 -6.80 -17.68 -18.94
CA LEU A 100 -7.58 -16.49 -19.25
C LEU A 100 -7.90 -16.39 -20.76
N LYS A 101 -6.94 -16.76 -21.63
CA LYS A 101 -7.19 -16.85 -23.08
C LYS A 101 -8.29 -17.86 -23.40
N GLN A 102 -8.26 -19.05 -22.83
CA GLN A 102 -9.29 -20.08 -23.05
C GLN A 102 -10.67 -19.62 -22.52
N LEU A 103 -10.73 -19.03 -21.32
CA LEU A 103 -11.96 -18.46 -20.78
C LEU A 103 -12.55 -17.36 -21.68
N SER A 104 -11.70 -16.51 -22.25
CA SER A 104 -12.12 -15.45 -23.19
C SER A 104 -12.77 -16.02 -24.46
N GLN A 105 -12.39 -17.24 -24.84
CA GLN A 105 -12.96 -17.99 -25.97
C GLN A 105 -14.22 -18.79 -25.60
N GLY A 106 -14.69 -18.66 -24.35
CA GLY A 106 -15.92 -19.31 -23.87
C GLY A 106 -15.74 -20.72 -23.32
N LYS A 107 -14.50 -21.21 -23.17
CA LYS A 107 -14.22 -22.51 -22.55
C LYS A 107 -14.63 -22.52 -21.08
N LEU A 108 -14.94 -23.71 -20.57
CA LEU A 108 -15.23 -23.90 -19.16
C LEU A 108 -13.95 -23.76 -18.32
N PRO A 109 -14.03 -23.35 -17.04
CA PRO A 109 -12.87 -23.25 -16.16
C PRO A 109 -11.99 -24.49 -16.12
N GLU A 110 -12.59 -25.69 -16.08
CA GLU A 110 -11.84 -26.96 -16.13
C GLU A 110 -11.08 -27.14 -17.45
N GLU A 111 -11.73 -26.91 -18.58
CA GLU A 111 -11.11 -27.00 -19.90
C GLU A 111 -9.96 -26.00 -20.05
N ALA A 112 -10.15 -24.77 -19.54
CA ALA A 112 -9.15 -23.71 -19.57
C ALA A 112 -7.88 -24.07 -18.80
N ILE A 113 -8.00 -24.68 -17.61
CA ILE A 113 -6.86 -25.14 -16.83
C ILE A 113 -6.22 -26.39 -17.45
N ASN A 114 -7.05 -27.34 -17.92
CA ASN A 114 -6.56 -28.57 -18.53
C ASN A 114 -5.77 -28.34 -19.82
N PHE A 115 -6.06 -27.26 -20.56
CA PHE A 115 -5.32 -26.87 -21.76
C PHE A 115 -3.80 -26.76 -21.51
N THR A 116 -3.39 -26.15 -20.40
CA THR A 116 -1.96 -26.04 -20.03
C THR A 116 -1.48 -27.31 -19.33
N ARG A 117 -2.33 -27.90 -18.49
CA ARG A 117 -1.97 -29.09 -17.68
C ARG A 117 -1.56 -30.29 -18.53
N GLN A 118 -2.19 -30.49 -19.68
CA GLN A 118 -1.93 -31.66 -20.55
C GLN A 118 -0.50 -31.70 -21.10
N THR A 119 0.21 -30.57 -21.12
CA THR A 119 1.58 -30.47 -21.62
C THR A 119 2.59 -30.11 -20.53
N ASP A 120 2.18 -30.15 -19.25
CA ASP A 120 3.02 -29.83 -18.10
C ASP A 120 3.39 -31.11 -17.35
N ASP A 121 4.55 -31.67 -17.67
CA ASP A 121 5.12 -32.87 -17.03
C ASP A 121 5.38 -32.70 -15.53
N GLN A 122 5.19 -31.49 -15.00
CA GLN A 122 5.39 -31.13 -13.59
C GLN A 122 4.09 -30.63 -12.94
N ALA A 123 2.93 -30.87 -13.55
CA ALA A 123 1.63 -30.45 -13.04
C ALA A 123 1.37 -30.93 -11.60
N ASP A 124 1.88 -32.11 -11.23
CA ASP A 124 1.71 -32.68 -9.89
C ASP A 124 2.37 -31.89 -8.75
N TYR A 125 3.19 -30.90 -9.07
CA TYR A 125 3.83 -29.99 -8.12
C TYR A 125 3.11 -28.64 -7.99
N ARG A 126 1.94 -28.48 -8.64
CA ARG A 126 1.23 -27.20 -8.76
C ARG A 126 -0.13 -27.22 -8.10
N GLN A 127 -0.61 -26.02 -7.82
CA GLN A 127 -1.97 -25.77 -7.40
C GLN A 127 -2.54 -24.64 -8.25
N VAL A 128 -3.69 -24.89 -8.87
CA VAL A 128 -4.35 -23.91 -9.75
C VAL A 128 -5.81 -23.77 -9.34
N SER A 129 -6.28 -22.53 -9.21
CA SER A 129 -7.68 -22.22 -8.95
C SER A 129 -8.17 -21.16 -9.92
N VAL A 130 -9.43 -21.28 -10.35
CA VAL A 130 -10.03 -20.41 -11.36
C VAL A 130 -11.49 -20.13 -11.04
N VAL A 131 -11.93 -18.90 -11.29
CA VAL A 131 -13.34 -18.50 -11.34
C VAL A 131 -13.56 -17.64 -12.59
N ASP A 132 -14.55 -17.99 -13.41
CA ASP A 132 -14.87 -17.23 -14.62
C ASP A 132 -15.90 -16.10 -14.37
N LYS A 133 -16.29 -15.42 -15.46
CA LYS A 133 -17.26 -14.33 -15.43
C LYS A 133 -18.70 -14.72 -15.10
N GLN A 134 -19.02 -16.01 -15.12
CA GLN A 134 -20.30 -16.56 -14.67
C GLN A 134 -20.24 -17.07 -13.22
N GLY A 135 -19.09 -16.98 -12.56
CA GLY A 135 -18.89 -17.55 -11.22
C GLY A 135 -18.71 -19.07 -11.23
N ARG A 136 -18.49 -19.69 -12.40
CA ARG A 136 -18.13 -21.11 -12.47
C ARG A 136 -16.70 -21.24 -11.98
N ALA A 137 -16.47 -22.18 -11.08
CA ALA A 137 -15.20 -22.35 -10.40
C ALA A 137 -14.62 -23.75 -10.68
N TYR A 138 -13.29 -23.81 -10.81
CA TYR A 138 -12.54 -25.07 -10.90
C TYR A 138 -11.23 -24.95 -10.13
N ALA A 139 -10.72 -26.08 -9.64
CA ALA A 139 -9.47 -26.14 -8.93
C ALA A 139 -8.75 -27.47 -9.19
N PHE A 140 -7.42 -27.41 -9.13
CA PHE A 140 -6.54 -28.57 -9.28
C PHE A 140 -5.46 -28.52 -8.20
N THR A 141 -5.16 -29.66 -7.59
CA THR A 141 -4.04 -29.82 -6.64
C THR A 141 -3.26 -31.04 -7.08
N GLY A 142 -2.01 -30.81 -7.46
CA GLY A 142 -1.10 -31.87 -7.88
C GLY A 142 -0.85 -32.90 -6.79
N HIS A 143 -0.74 -34.17 -7.20
CA HIS A 143 -0.70 -35.29 -6.24
C HIS A 143 0.60 -35.30 -5.42
N SER A 144 1.72 -34.84 -5.98
CA SER A 144 3.01 -34.82 -5.28
C SER A 144 3.02 -33.93 -4.04
N LEU A 145 2.11 -32.96 -3.96
CA LEU A 145 1.98 -32.08 -2.79
C LEU A 145 1.50 -32.83 -1.54
N THR A 146 0.86 -34.01 -1.69
CA THR A 146 0.39 -34.83 -0.56
C THR A 146 1.52 -35.44 0.26
N TYR A 147 2.72 -35.54 -0.32
CA TYR A 147 3.91 -36.05 0.36
C TYR A 147 4.71 -34.97 1.10
N MET A 148 4.27 -33.72 1.03
CA MET A 148 4.92 -32.59 1.72
C MET A 148 4.41 -32.46 3.15
N LYS A 149 5.16 -31.73 3.97
CA LYS A 149 4.76 -31.45 5.36
C LYS A 149 3.46 -30.65 5.40
N GLY A 150 2.50 -31.06 6.23
CA GLY A 150 1.21 -30.39 6.40
C GLY A 150 0.20 -30.76 5.31
N GLN A 151 -0.94 -30.08 5.29
CA GLN A 151 -2.01 -30.37 4.34
C GLN A 151 -1.81 -29.62 3.01
N ALA A 152 -2.18 -30.28 1.91
CA ALA A 152 -2.38 -29.65 0.61
C ALA A 152 -3.76 -30.00 0.07
N GLY A 153 -4.48 -29.00 -0.45
CA GLY A 153 -5.82 -29.22 -0.98
C GLY A 153 -6.51 -27.94 -1.43
N HIS A 154 -7.79 -28.08 -1.76
CA HIS A 154 -8.67 -26.99 -2.16
C HIS A 154 -10.11 -27.26 -1.74
N ARG A 155 -10.94 -26.21 -1.72
CA ARG A 155 -12.39 -26.29 -1.60
C ARG A 155 -13.02 -25.34 -2.60
N ILE A 156 -14.01 -25.83 -3.33
CA ILE A 156 -14.78 -25.06 -4.30
C ILE A 156 -16.13 -24.76 -3.68
N GLY A 157 -16.54 -23.49 -3.73
CA GLY A 157 -17.88 -23.06 -3.35
C GLY A 157 -18.55 -22.28 -4.48
N ASN A 158 -19.67 -21.63 -4.17
CA ASN A 158 -20.40 -20.87 -5.17
C ASN A 158 -19.65 -19.58 -5.52
N GLY A 159 -19.03 -19.53 -6.71
CA GLY A 159 -18.27 -18.36 -7.17
C GLY A 159 -16.92 -18.16 -6.49
N TYR A 160 -16.36 -19.17 -5.82
CA TYR A 160 -15.05 -19.05 -5.19
C TYR A 160 -14.29 -20.38 -5.07
N VAL A 161 -12.98 -20.29 -4.89
CA VAL A 161 -12.08 -21.39 -4.53
C VAL A 161 -11.16 -20.93 -3.41
N VAL A 162 -11.02 -21.72 -2.35
CA VAL A 162 -9.91 -21.61 -1.38
C VAL A 162 -8.94 -22.76 -1.61
N MET A 163 -7.64 -22.50 -1.58
CA MET A 163 -6.64 -23.56 -1.76
C MET A 163 -5.33 -23.25 -1.04
N GLY A 164 -4.52 -24.28 -0.82
CA GLY A 164 -3.15 -24.09 -0.33
C GLY A 164 -2.42 -25.38 -0.03
N ASN A 165 -1.13 -25.24 0.32
CA ASN A 165 -0.21 -26.32 0.64
C ASN A 165 0.64 -26.00 1.87
N GLN A 166 1.11 -27.07 2.51
CA GLN A 166 1.84 -27.03 3.77
C GLN A 166 1.08 -26.25 4.87
N LEU A 167 -0.21 -26.57 5.01
CA LEU A 167 -1.11 -25.88 5.94
C LEU A 167 -1.41 -26.73 7.17
N ALA A 168 -1.84 -26.07 8.25
CA ALA A 168 -2.52 -26.76 9.34
C ALA A 168 -3.91 -27.27 8.88
N ASP A 169 -4.42 -28.32 9.54
CA ASP A 169 -5.60 -29.07 9.09
C ASP A 169 -6.88 -28.24 8.88
N SER A 170 -7.05 -27.22 9.72
CA SER A 170 -8.30 -26.44 9.77
C SER A 170 -8.35 -25.25 8.83
N VAL A 171 -7.25 -24.93 8.13
CA VAL A 171 -7.09 -23.67 7.39
C VAL A 171 -8.13 -23.51 6.29
N LEU A 172 -8.19 -24.44 5.34
CA LEU A 172 -9.10 -24.31 4.18
C LEU A 172 -10.57 -24.30 4.59
N THR A 173 -10.94 -25.12 5.57
CA THR A 173 -12.31 -25.15 6.11
C THR A 173 -12.70 -23.80 6.71
N ARG A 174 -11.79 -23.15 7.45
CA ARG A 174 -12.06 -21.86 8.10
C ARG A 174 -12.06 -20.71 7.11
N MET A 175 -11.18 -20.74 6.11
CA MET A 175 -11.21 -19.79 5.00
C MET A 175 -12.56 -19.80 4.26
N ALA A 176 -13.03 -20.98 3.86
CA ALA A 176 -14.30 -21.16 3.17
C ALA A 176 -15.48 -20.66 4.01
N HIS A 177 -15.61 -21.18 5.24
CA HIS A 177 -16.68 -20.80 6.16
C HIS A 177 -16.70 -19.29 6.44
N THR A 178 -15.53 -18.67 6.68
CA THR A 178 -15.48 -17.22 6.91
C THR A 178 -15.84 -16.43 5.65
N TYR A 179 -15.42 -16.84 4.46
CA TYR A 179 -15.79 -16.16 3.22
C TYR A 179 -17.31 -16.16 3.00
N GLU A 180 -17.96 -17.30 3.24
CA GLU A 180 -19.41 -17.49 3.08
C GLU A 180 -20.24 -16.67 4.07
N GLN A 181 -19.73 -16.46 5.29
CA GLN A 181 -20.41 -15.68 6.34
C GLN A 181 -20.04 -14.20 6.34
N ALA A 182 -18.95 -13.82 5.66
CA ALA A 182 -18.48 -12.44 5.65
C ALA A 182 -19.43 -11.54 4.85
N THR A 183 -19.60 -10.31 5.34
CA THR A 183 -20.36 -9.26 4.67
C THR A 183 -19.44 -8.13 4.22
N GLY A 184 -19.96 -7.20 3.41
CA GLY A 184 -19.17 -6.08 2.87
C GLY A 184 -18.69 -6.33 1.45
N THR A 185 -17.67 -5.57 1.02
CA THR A 185 -17.11 -5.63 -0.33
C THR A 185 -16.37 -6.95 -0.58
N LEU A 186 -16.16 -7.31 -1.85
CA LEU A 186 -15.39 -8.51 -2.20
C LEU A 186 -14.00 -8.50 -1.53
N ALA A 187 -13.29 -7.37 -1.57
CA ALA A 187 -12.01 -7.18 -0.89
C ALA A 187 -12.04 -7.51 0.61
N GLN A 188 -13.07 -7.05 1.33
CA GLN A 188 -13.22 -7.31 2.76
C GLN A 188 -13.45 -8.80 3.04
N ARG A 189 -14.30 -9.46 2.25
CA ARG A 189 -14.58 -10.90 2.40
C ARG A 189 -13.35 -11.75 2.10
N LEU A 190 -12.59 -11.41 1.06
CA LEU A 190 -11.33 -12.09 0.71
C LEU A 190 -10.28 -11.98 1.81
N VAL A 191 -10.04 -10.76 2.34
CA VAL A 191 -9.10 -10.56 3.45
C VAL A 191 -9.56 -11.24 4.73
N ALA A 192 -10.86 -11.21 5.04
CA ALA A 192 -11.42 -11.91 6.19
C ALA A 192 -11.18 -13.43 6.10
N SER A 193 -11.38 -14.01 4.91
CA SER A 193 -11.08 -15.42 4.64
C SER A 193 -9.59 -15.73 4.87
N LEU A 194 -8.70 -14.93 4.29
CA LEU A 194 -7.25 -15.12 4.41
C LEU A 194 -6.77 -15.03 5.88
N ILE A 195 -7.27 -14.05 6.65
CA ILE A 195 -6.97 -13.91 8.09
C ILE A 195 -7.52 -15.09 8.90
N ALA A 196 -8.72 -15.58 8.58
CA ALA A 196 -9.28 -16.76 9.24
C ALA A 196 -8.44 -18.01 8.99
N GLY A 197 -7.90 -18.17 7.77
CA GLY A 197 -6.92 -19.20 7.45
C GLY A 197 -5.68 -19.10 8.34
N GLN A 198 -5.08 -17.92 8.47
CA GLN A 198 -3.93 -17.70 9.35
C GLN A 198 -4.25 -18.02 10.83
N LYS A 199 -5.42 -17.61 11.32
CA LYS A 199 -5.86 -17.88 12.71
C LYS A 199 -6.15 -19.35 12.97
N ALA A 200 -6.49 -20.12 11.93
CA ALA A 200 -6.73 -21.56 12.01
C ALA A 200 -5.43 -22.40 11.97
N GLY A 201 -4.26 -21.76 12.14
CA GLY A 201 -2.94 -22.38 12.14
C GLY A 201 -2.07 -21.97 10.96
N GLY A 202 -2.69 -21.48 9.88
CA GLY A 202 -1.98 -20.96 8.71
C GLY A 202 -0.97 -21.94 8.10
N GLN A 203 0.15 -21.38 7.67
CA GLN A 203 1.28 -22.08 7.06
C GLN A 203 2.17 -22.71 8.13
N VAL A 204 2.52 -23.99 7.98
CA VAL A 204 3.30 -24.73 9.01
C VAL A 204 4.78 -24.35 9.06
N ASN A 205 5.26 -23.57 8.08
CA ASN A 205 6.65 -23.18 7.91
C ASN A 205 6.84 -21.65 7.88
N GLY A 206 5.99 -20.91 8.62
CA GLY A 206 6.09 -19.46 8.78
C GLY A 206 5.31 -18.65 7.74
N LYS A 207 5.46 -17.33 7.80
CA LYS A 207 4.75 -16.34 6.97
C LYS A 207 5.69 -15.19 6.64
N GLN A 208 5.54 -14.59 5.46
CA GLN A 208 6.48 -13.58 4.98
C GLN A 208 5.82 -12.51 4.11
N SER A 209 4.92 -12.88 3.20
CA SER A 209 4.25 -11.92 2.30
C SER A 209 2.78 -12.26 2.10
N ALA A 210 1.99 -11.24 1.74
CA ALA A 210 0.57 -11.36 1.42
C ALA A 210 0.15 -10.30 0.40
N ALA A 211 -0.87 -10.60 -0.39
CA ALA A 211 -1.41 -9.68 -1.39
C ALA A 211 -2.92 -9.82 -1.54
N LEU A 212 -3.55 -8.74 -1.99
CA LEU A 212 -4.95 -8.66 -2.38
C LEU A 212 -5.05 -7.88 -3.69
N VAL A 213 -5.65 -8.49 -4.69
CA VAL A 213 -6.02 -7.81 -5.93
C VAL A 213 -7.50 -7.98 -6.19
N VAL A 214 -8.20 -6.89 -6.49
CA VAL A 214 -9.61 -6.89 -6.92
C VAL A 214 -9.75 -5.99 -8.15
N LYS A 215 -10.38 -6.51 -9.19
CA LYS A 215 -10.66 -5.75 -10.42
C LYS A 215 -12.14 -5.86 -10.78
N GLU A 216 -12.68 -4.79 -11.36
CA GLU A 216 -14.06 -4.72 -11.85
C GLU A 216 -14.11 -4.60 -13.37
N THR A 217 -15.26 -4.93 -13.97
CA THR A 217 -15.46 -4.88 -15.44
C THR A 217 -15.17 -3.53 -16.07
N GLN A 218 -15.41 -2.42 -15.35
CA GLN A 218 -14.98 -1.09 -15.76
C GLN A 218 -13.52 -0.91 -15.33
N ASP A 219 -12.60 -1.23 -16.25
CA ASP A 219 -11.14 -1.28 -16.00
C ASP A 219 -10.51 0.12 -15.87
N GLU A 220 -11.14 1.01 -15.10
CA GLU A 220 -10.55 2.30 -14.73
C GLU A 220 -9.50 2.08 -13.64
N TRP A 221 -8.30 2.61 -13.83
CA TRP A 221 -7.15 2.39 -12.96
C TRP A 221 -7.39 2.72 -11.47
N PHE A 222 -8.37 3.59 -11.19
CA PHE A 222 -8.73 4.03 -9.84
C PHE A 222 -9.81 3.17 -9.15
N ASN A 223 -10.46 2.25 -9.88
CA ASN A 223 -11.44 1.31 -9.32
C ASN A 223 -10.82 -0.06 -9.01
N GLN A 224 -9.49 -0.19 -9.13
CA GLN A 224 -8.76 -1.42 -8.87
C GLN A 224 -8.11 -1.37 -7.49
N ILE A 225 -8.16 -2.51 -6.79
CA ILE A 225 -7.41 -2.72 -5.55
C ILE A 225 -6.22 -3.58 -5.92
N ASP A 226 -5.01 -3.10 -5.66
CA ASP A 226 -3.77 -3.87 -5.69
C ASP A 226 -2.97 -3.48 -4.44
N LEU A 227 -3.07 -4.33 -3.40
CA LEU A 227 -2.44 -4.12 -2.10
C LEU A 227 -1.48 -5.26 -1.85
N ARG A 228 -0.22 -4.91 -1.56
CA ARG A 228 0.87 -5.86 -1.47
C ARG A 228 1.71 -5.60 -0.23
N VAL A 229 1.93 -6.66 0.52
CA VAL A 229 2.91 -6.74 1.60
C VAL A 229 3.96 -7.74 1.14
N ASP A 230 4.96 -7.26 0.40
CA ASP A 230 5.96 -8.13 -0.22
C ASP A 230 6.97 -8.71 0.80
N HIS A 231 7.05 -8.12 2.00
CA HIS A 231 7.76 -8.64 3.18
C HIS A 231 7.19 -8.02 4.47
N SER A 232 6.89 -8.87 5.47
CA SER A 232 6.57 -8.45 6.84
C SER A 232 6.62 -9.64 7.81
N TYR A 233 6.86 -9.37 9.10
CA TYR A 233 6.65 -10.34 10.18
C TYR A 233 5.16 -10.57 10.51
N THR A 234 4.30 -9.61 10.14
CA THR A 234 2.85 -9.62 10.37
C THR A 234 2.08 -9.33 9.07
N PRO A 235 2.30 -10.11 7.98
CA PRO A 235 1.83 -9.74 6.65
C PRO A 235 0.30 -9.67 6.54
N PHE A 236 -0.43 -10.46 7.34
CA PHE A 236 -1.90 -10.45 7.37
C PHE A 236 -2.47 -9.18 8.02
N ASP A 237 -1.85 -8.74 9.13
CA ASP A 237 -2.28 -7.52 9.82
C ASP A 237 -1.93 -6.29 8.99
N ASP A 238 -0.78 -6.30 8.32
CA ASP A 238 -0.37 -5.24 7.40
C ASP A 238 -1.25 -5.18 6.15
N LEU A 239 -1.61 -6.32 5.55
CA LEU A 239 -2.52 -6.33 4.42
C LEU A 239 -3.91 -5.82 4.82
N HIS A 240 -4.40 -6.20 5.99
CA HIS A 240 -5.65 -5.66 6.54
C HIS A 240 -5.58 -4.15 6.79
N ARG A 241 -4.45 -3.66 7.32
CA ARG A 241 -4.19 -2.23 7.53
C ARG A 241 -4.17 -1.46 6.21
N LEU A 242 -3.54 -1.99 5.17
CA LEU A 242 -3.57 -1.41 3.82
C LEU A 242 -5.01 -1.33 3.28
N LEU A 243 -5.81 -2.39 3.47
CA LEU A 243 -7.22 -2.38 3.06
C LEU A 243 -8.03 -1.34 3.84
N ASN A 244 -7.75 -1.16 5.13
CA ASN A 244 -8.36 -0.10 5.92
C ASN A 244 -7.97 1.29 5.40
N TYR A 245 -6.70 1.52 5.05
CA TYR A 245 -6.28 2.80 4.45
C TYR A 245 -6.96 3.08 3.11
N HIS A 246 -7.04 2.06 2.25
CA HIS A 246 -7.76 2.15 0.99
C HIS A 246 -9.22 2.58 1.21
N ASN A 247 -9.93 1.93 2.13
CA ASN A 247 -11.34 2.23 2.43
C ASN A 247 -11.54 3.55 3.19
N GLY A 248 -10.62 3.91 4.09
CA GLY A 248 -10.73 5.07 4.97
C GLY A 248 -10.61 6.39 4.23
N ARG A 249 -9.75 6.47 3.19
CA ARG A 249 -9.53 7.69 2.42
C ARG A 249 -10.80 8.19 1.70
N PRO A 250 -11.57 7.37 0.96
CA PRO A 250 -12.86 7.77 0.41
C PRO A 250 -13.83 8.30 1.46
N PHE A 251 -13.97 7.63 2.62
CA PHE A 251 -14.82 8.14 3.71
C PHE A 251 -14.35 9.50 4.21
N LEU A 252 -13.05 9.70 4.37
CA LEU A 252 -12.50 10.99 4.79
C LEU A 252 -12.77 12.10 3.76
N ASN A 253 -12.60 11.79 2.48
CA ASN A 253 -12.90 12.74 1.39
C ASN A 253 -14.37 13.15 1.42
N GLN A 254 -15.28 12.17 1.52
CA GLN A 254 -16.71 12.42 1.57
C GLN A 254 -17.10 13.18 2.83
N ALA A 255 -16.50 12.86 3.99
CA ALA A 255 -16.74 13.57 5.25
C ALA A 255 -16.45 15.07 5.09
N ILE A 256 -15.28 15.42 4.56
CA ILE A 256 -14.89 16.82 4.31
C ILE A 256 -15.89 17.51 3.38
N THR A 257 -16.28 16.86 2.29
CA THR A 257 -17.27 17.42 1.36
C THR A 257 -18.59 17.69 2.05
N GLN A 258 -19.12 16.72 2.80
CA GLN A 258 -20.39 16.86 3.51
C GLN A 258 -20.33 17.96 4.58
N LEU A 259 -19.24 18.05 5.33
CA LEU A 259 -19.05 19.09 6.34
C LEU A 259 -18.99 20.49 5.72
N ARG A 260 -18.31 20.65 4.57
CA ARG A 260 -18.29 21.92 3.81
C ARG A 260 -19.65 22.33 3.29
N MET A 261 -20.49 21.36 2.91
CA MET A 261 -21.86 21.60 2.47
C MET A 261 -22.83 21.86 3.62
N GLY A 262 -22.36 21.86 4.88
CA GLY A 262 -23.20 22.04 6.07
C GLY A 262 -23.94 20.77 6.53
N ASN A 263 -23.75 19.63 5.85
CA ASN A 263 -24.39 18.36 6.18
C ASN A 263 -23.67 17.67 7.36
N ARG A 264 -23.79 18.28 8.55
CA ARG A 264 -22.98 17.90 9.73
C ARG A 264 -23.18 16.46 10.17
N GLU A 265 -24.42 15.97 10.25
CA GLU A 265 -24.72 14.60 10.70
C GLU A 265 -24.05 13.56 9.80
N ARG A 266 -24.29 13.64 8.49
CA ARG A 266 -23.67 12.74 7.50
C ARG A 266 -22.15 12.87 7.50
N GLY A 267 -21.63 14.10 7.56
CA GLY A 267 -20.20 14.38 7.62
C GLY A 267 -19.53 13.73 8.83
N MET A 268 -20.15 13.81 10.01
CA MET A 268 -19.66 13.20 11.24
C MET A 268 -19.68 11.67 11.20
N GLY A 269 -20.75 11.05 10.68
CA GLY A 269 -20.82 9.61 10.53
C GLY A 269 -19.71 9.05 9.62
N LEU A 270 -19.42 9.75 8.52
CA LEU A 270 -18.32 9.41 7.61
C LEU A 270 -16.95 9.64 8.27
N LEU A 271 -16.79 10.74 9.00
CA LEU A 271 -15.54 11.07 9.70
C LEU A 271 -15.19 10.01 10.75
N HIS A 272 -16.15 9.56 11.55
CA HIS A 272 -15.91 8.53 12.56
C HIS A 272 -15.42 7.20 11.96
N ARG A 273 -16.02 6.79 10.84
CA ARG A 273 -15.58 5.61 10.08
C ARG A 273 -14.18 5.81 9.51
N ALA A 274 -13.93 6.98 8.93
CA ALA A 274 -12.63 7.32 8.36
C ALA A 274 -11.52 7.27 9.41
N ASP A 275 -11.71 7.92 10.56
CA ASP A 275 -10.73 7.97 11.67
C ASP A 275 -10.27 6.57 12.10
N THR A 276 -11.23 5.66 12.30
CA THR A 276 -10.94 4.27 12.65
C THR A 276 -10.08 3.58 11.59
N LEU A 277 -10.42 3.77 10.31
CA LEU A 277 -9.79 3.08 9.19
C LEU A 277 -8.41 3.64 8.83
N VAL A 278 -8.15 4.92 9.05
CA VAL A 278 -6.88 5.58 8.68
C VAL A 278 -5.85 5.60 9.80
N LYS A 279 -6.16 5.00 10.96
CA LYS A 279 -5.27 5.00 12.13
C LYS A 279 -3.87 4.46 11.81
N GLY A 280 -2.84 5.23 12.17
CA GLY A 280 -1.43 4.94 11.89
C GLY A 280 -0.96 5.37 10.50
N TRP A 281 -1.84 5.86 9.62
CA TRP A 281 -1.42 6.51 8.38
C TRP A 281 -1.10 7.98 8.65
N TYR A 282 0.00 8.27 9.35
CA TYR A 282 0.33 9.63 9.77
C TYR A 282 0.30 10.65 8.61
N GLY A 283 0.68 10.23 7.39
CA GLY A 283 0.64 11.10 6.20
C GLY A 283 -0.75 11.64 5.84
N ILE A 284 -1.84 10.98 6.25
CA ILE A 284 -3.22 11.46 6.02
C ILE A 284 -3.77 12.30 7.19
N TYR A 285 -3.07 12.34 8.33
CA TYR A 285 -3.58 12.98 9.55
C TYR A 285 -3.82 14.48 9.40
N SER A 286 -3.05 15.16 8.54
CA SER A 286 -3.32 16.54 8.14
C SER A 286 -4.74 16.73 7.59
N LYS A 287 -5.20 15.78 6.77
CA LYS A 287 -6.55 15.78 6.19
C LYS A 287 -7.60 15.40 7.22
N LEU A 288 -7.28 14.45 8.11
CA LEU A 288 -8.15 14.07 9.21
C LEU A 288 -8.40 15.23 10.19
N ALA A 289 -7.35 15.97 10.54
CA ALA A 289 -7.43 17.18 11.35
C ALA A 289 -8.29 18.27 10.68
N THR A 290 -8.16 18.44 9.36
CA THR A 290 -9.03 19.33 8.57
C THR A 290 -10.51 18.96 8.73
N ALA A 291 -10.83 17.66 8.61
CA ALA A 291 -12.20 17.19 8.77
C ALA A 291 -12.73 17.43 10.20
N TYR A 292 -11.91 17.18 11.23
CA TYR A 292 -12.28 17.48 12.60
C TYR A 292 -12.51 18.97 12.87
N SER A 293 -11.69 19.86 12.29
CA SER A 293 -11.90 21.31 12.43
C SER A 293 -13.16 21.78 11.69
N LEU A 294 -13.43 21.27 10.49
CA LEU A 294 -14.69 21.52 9.77
C LEU A 294 -15.92 21.04 10.56
N ALA A 295 -15.75 20.00 11.37
CA ALA A 295 -16.78 19.50 12.28
C ALA A 295 -16.91 20.30 13.59
N GLY A 296 -16.07 21.31 13.82
CA GLY A 296 -15.97 22.07 15.06
C GLY A 296 -15.40 21.27 16.23
N GLN A 297 -14.58 20.25 15.97
CA GLN A 297 -13.91 19.40 16.97
C GLN A 297 -12.41 19.69 16.99
N ASP A 298 -12.04 20.94 17.27
CA ASP A 298 -10.65 21.41 17.19
C ASP A 298 -9.71 20.67 18.18
N GLU A 299 -10.21 20.26 19.35
CA GLU A 299 -9.46 19.43 20.30
C GLU A 299 -9.05 18.08 19.71
N LYS A 300 -9.92 17.45 18.91
CA LYS A 300 -9.59 16.19 18.22
C LYS A 300 -8.66 16.42 17.04
N ALA A 301 -8.88 17.50 16.29
CA ALA A 301 -7.95 17.90 15.23
C ALA A 301 -6.53 18.05 15.78
N LEU A 302 -6.39 18.67 16.95
CA LEU A 302 -5.13 18.77 17.67
C LEU A 302 -4.58 17.41 18.10
N ALA A 303 -5.39 16.55 18.73
CA ALA A 303 -4.92 15.25 19.22
C ALA A 303 -4.33 14.40 18.09
N VAL A 304 -5.00 14.39 16.93
CA VAL A 304 -4.51 13.72 15.70
C VAL A 304 -3.16 14.28 15.27
N ILE A 305 -3.01 15.60 15.30
CA ILE A 305 -1.75 16.27 14.96
C ILE A 305 -0.63 15.95 15.95
N GLN A 306 -0.92 15.93 17.25
CA GLN A 306 0.06 15.59 18.28
C GLN A 306 0.55 14.16 18.11
N ASP A 307 -0.36 13.22 17.81
CA ASP A 307 -0.01 11.84 17.51
C ASP A 307 0.94 11.76 16.30
N ALA A 308 0.64 12.47 15.20
CA ALA A 308 1.55 12.52 14.05
C ALA A 308 2.93 13.09 14.41
N LEU A 309 3.01 14.15 15.21
CA LEU A 309 4.29 14.79 15.58
C LEU A 309 5.13 13.95 16.56
N GLN A 310 4.50 13.08 17.35
CA GLN A 310 5.21 12.13 18.20
C GLN A 310 5.92 11.06 17.36
N HIS A 311 5.30 10.64 16.26
CA HIS A 311 5.86 9.63 15.35
C HIS A 311 6.83 10.23 14.33
N GLU A 312 6.56 11.45 13.86
CA GLU A 312 7.36 12.15 12.84
C GLU A 312 7.71 13.59 13.29
N PRO A 313 8.71 13.76 14.19
CA PRO A 313 9.05 15.07 14.74
C PRO A 313 9.49 16.10 13.69
N ALA A 314 10.02 15.65 12.54
CA ALA A 314 10.42 16.51 11.43
C ALA A 314 9.22 17.23 10.77
N TRP A 315 7.99 16.75 10.97
CA TRP A 315 6.79 17.37 10.39
C TRP A 315 6.37 18.68 11.08
N ARG A 316 7.07 19.08 12.16
CA ARG A 316 6.97 20.43 12.75
C ARG A 316 7.38 21.56 11.78
N GLU A 317 7.82 21.25 10.57
CA GLU A 317 8.13 22.22 9.53
C GLU A 317 7.12 22.16 8.36
N ASN A 318 6.39 21.04 8.19
CA ASN A 318 5.45 20.82 7.07
C ASN A 318 4.02 21.32 7.39
N LEU A 319 3.93 22.61 7.73
CA LEU A 319 2.86 23.15 8.58
C LEU A 319 1.60 23.67 7.88
N SER A 320 1.47 23.48 6.56
CA SER A 320 0.28 23.82 5.77
C SER A 320 -1.03 23.38 6.44
N ALA A 321 -0.99 22.20 7.07
CA ALA A 321 -2.12 21.60 7.76
C ALA A 321 -2.37 22.17 9.16
N PHE A 322 -1.38 22.77 9.80
CA PHE A 322 -1.34 23.04 11.24
C PHE A 322 -1.53 24.52 11.57
N TYR A 323 -1.68 25.36 10.53
CA TYR A 323 -1.88 26.79 10.71
C TYR A 323 -3.14 27.14 11.53
N TYR A 324 -4.17 26.29 11.50
CA TYR A 324 -5.39 26.49 12.32
C TYR A 324 -5.12 26.46 13.83
N LEU A 325 -4.01 25.86 14.29
CA LEU A 325 -3.66 25.75 15.71
C LEU A 325 -2.95 26.99 16.25
N ARG A 326 -2.39 27.87 15.40
CA ARG A 326 -1.67 29.06 15.89
C ARG A 326 -2.57 30.02 16.67
N SER A 327 -3.87 30.01 16.33
CA SER A 327 -4.88 30.88 16.94
C SER A 327 -5.22 30.46 18.37
N TYR A 328 -4.66 29.34 18.83
CA TYR A 328 -4.73 28.86 20.20
C TYR A 328 -3.35 29.04 20.88
N PRO A 329 -3.25 29.90 21.91
CA PRO A 329 -1.98 30.22 22.57
C PRO A 329 -1.17 29.02 23.05
N THR A 330 -1.86 27.95 23.47
CA THR A 330 -1.26 26.71 23.96
C THR A 330 -0.46 25.96 22.89
N TYR A 331 -0.82 26.08 21.62
CA TYR A 331 -0.28 25.24 20.54
C TYR A 331 0.75 25.95 19.67
N ARG A 332 0.89 27.28 19.82
CA ARG A 332 1.95 28.06 19.17
C ARG A 332 3.36 27.54 19.49
N LYS A 333 3.55 26.93 20.66
CA LYS A 333 4.83 26.33 21.09
C LYS A 333 5.22 25.07 20.32
N LEU A 334 4.30 24.43 19.61
CA LEU A 334 4.55 23.23 18.80
C LEU A 334 5.09 23.56 17.41
N ILE A 335 5.14 24.85 17.07
CA ILE A 335 5.44 25.38 15.75
C ILE A 335 6.67 26.28 15.84
N ASP A 336 7.58 26.16 14.88
CA ASP A 336 8.68 27.10 14.71
C ASP A 336 8.46 27.96 13.46
N GLU A 337 7.73 29.07 13.63
CA GLU A 337 7.44 30.03 12.55
C GLU A 337 8.71 30.71 11.99
N THR A 338 9.86 30.62 12.69
CA THR A 338 11.10 31.27 12.26
C THR A 338 11.74 30.57 11.06
N LYS A 339 11.45 29.28 10.89
CA LYS A 339 11.95 28.46 9.78
C LYS A 339 11.05 28.43 8.55
N PHE A 340 9.88 29.07 8.63
CA PHE A 340 8.89 28.99 7.55
C PHE A 340 9.36 29.73 6.31
N THR A 341 9.31 29.02 5.19
CA THR A 341 9.54 29.61 3.88
C THR A 341 8.29 30.38 3.41
N VAL A 342 8.45 31.19 2.36
CA VAL A 342 7.32 31.84 1.67
C VAL A 342 6.28 30.81 1.19
N LYS A 343 6.73 29.59 0.83
CA LYS A 343 5.84 28.51 0.40
C LYS A 343 4.98 27.99 1.55
N ASP A 344 5.56 27.81 2.74
CA ASP A 344 4.82 27.34 3.92
C ASP A 344 3.75 28.36 4.34
N TRP A 345 4.12 29.64 4.33
CA TRP A 345 3.20 30.74 4.58
C TRP A 345 2.08 30.85 3.54
N SER A 346 2.40 30.59 2.27
CA SER A 346 1.40 30.56 1.20
C SER A 346 0.40 29.42 1.40
N ASN A 347 0.89 28.23 1.71
CA ASN A 347 0.04 27.07 1.98
C ASN A 347 -0.87 27.32 3.20
N ALA A 348 -0.35 28.00 4.23
CA ALA A 348 -1.13 28.42 5.38
C ALA A 348 -2.32 29.32 5.00
N ILE A 349 -2.11 30.38 4.20
CA ILE A 349 -3.21 31.24 3.73
C ILE A 349 -4.25 30.40 2.96
N GLN A 350 -3.78 29.57 2.02
CA GLN A 350 -4.66 28.75 1.19
C GLN A 350 -5.50 27.77 2.03
N GLN A 351 -4.91 27.16 3.04
CA GLN A 351 -5.63 26.24 3.93
C GLN A 351 -6.68 26.96 4.77
N THR A 352 -6.38 28.15 5.31
CA THR A 352 -7.36 28.95 6.06
C THR A 352 -8.55 29.35 5.18
N LEU A 353 -8.31 29.68 3.91
CA LEU A 353 -9.37 29.92 2.93
C LEU A 353 -10.20 28.66 2.65
N ASN A 354 -9.55 27.50 2.49
CA ASN A 354 -10.22 26.21 2.26
C ASN A 354 -11.10 25.74 3.43
N LEU A 355 -10.88 26.29 4.63
CA LEU A 355 -11.69 26.08 5.83
C LEU A 355 -12.85 27.07 5.96
N GLY A 356 -12.98 28.04 5.04
CA GLY A 356 -14.01 29.08 5.10
C GLY A 356 -13.73 30.18 6.12
N LYS A 357 -12.54 30.23 6.73
CA LYS A 357 -12.16 31.23 7.75
C LYS A 357 -11.64 32.51 7.09
N ALA A 358 -12.49 33.17 6.31
CA ALA A 358 -12.11 34.29 5.44
C ALA A 358 -11.42 35.45 6.20
N ALA A 359 -11.96 35.87 7.34
CA ALA A 359 -11.40 36.97 8.12
C ALA A 359 -9.99 36.65 8.67
N GLU A 360 -9.78 35.42 9.13
CA GLU A 360 -8.47 34.96 9.63
C GLU A 360 -7.45 34.86 8.49
N ALA A 361 -7.86 34.35 7.33
CA ALA A 361 -7.03 34.29 6.14
C ALA A 361 -6.60 35.69 5.68
N LEU A 362 -7.50 36.67 5.73
CA LEU A 362 -7.18 38.05 5.35
C LEU A 362 -6.19 38.69 6.32
N LYS A 363 -6.41 38.53 7.63
CA LYS A 363 -5.47 39.03 8.66
C LYS A 363 -4.07 38.47 8.42
N LEU A 364 -3.97 37.17 8.14
CA LEU A 364 -2.70 36.52 7.83
C LEU A 364 -2.06 37.06 6.55
N ALA A 365 -2.84 37.09 5.47
CA ALA A 365 -2.33 37.46 4.16
C ALA A 365 -1.78 38.89 4.17
N ASN A 366 -2.42 39.80 4.90
CA ASN A 366 -1.93 41.17 5.09
C ASN A 366 -0.59 41.19 5.84
N GLN A 367 -0.49 40.50 7.00
CA GLN A 367 0.75 40.39 7.76
C GLN A 367 1.91 39.86 6.91
N LEU A 368 1.65 38.88 6.04
CA LEU A 368 2.67 38.27 5.20
C LEU A 368 2.98 39.07 3.94
N ALA A 369 2.02 39.81 3.40
CA ALA A 369 2.26 40.73 2.29
C ALA A 369 3.17 41.89 2.73
N ASP A 370 3.08 42.31 3.98
CA ASP A 370 3.98 43.31 4.58
C ASP A 370 5.38 42.71 4.82
N ARG A 371 5.45 41.48 5.34
CA ARG A 371 6.72 40.78 5.60
C ARG A 371 7.46 40.34 4.34
N TYR A 372 6.73 39.97 3.29
CA TYR A 372 7.27 39.43 2.04
C TYR A 372 6.70 40.19 0.82
N PRO A 373 7.03 41.48 0.66
CA PRO A 373 6.39 42.35 -0.34
C PRO A 373 6.64 41.93 -1.79
N GLN A 374 7.69 41.17 -2.05
CA GLN A 374 8.09 40.65 -3.37
C GLN A 374 7.54 39.25 -3.66
N ALA A 375 6.86 38.60 -2.70
CA ALA A 375 6.32 37.26 -2.91
C ALA A 375 5.03 37.32 -3.74
N THR A 376 5.15 37.08 -5.05
CA THR A 376 4.01 37.10 -6.00
C THR A 376 2.84 36.22 -5.56
N TYR A 377 3.11 35.01 -5.08
CA TYR A 377 2.06 34.07 -4.71
C TYR A 377 1.33 34.48 -3.41
N ILE A 378 2.01 35.15 -2.47
CA ILE A 378 1.36 35.74 -1.29
C ILE A 378 0.44 36.89 -1.70
N ALA A 379 0.85 37.75 -2.65
CA ALA A 379 -0.01 38.80 -3.18
C ALA A 379 -1.26 38.23 -3.87
N TYR A 380 -1.11 37.13 -4.62
CA TYR A 380 -2.25 36.41 -5.21
C TYR A 380 -3.21 35.87 -4.13
N LEU A 381 -2.68 35.19 -3.11
CA LEU A 381 -3.47 34.63 -2.02
C LEU A 381 -4.14 35.71 -1.14
N GLN A 382 -3.50 36.87 -0.99
CA GLN A 382 -4.11 38.06 -0.37
C GLN A 382 -5.33 38.52 -1.18
N GLY A 383 -5.24 38.52 -2.51
CA GLY A 383 -6.39 38.78 -3.38
C GLY A 383 -7.53 37.78 -3.16
N ASN A 384 -7.21 36.49 -3.06
CA ASN A 384 -8.20 35.45 -2.72
C ASN A 384 -8.84 35.68 -1.36
N ALA A 385 -8.07 36.15 -0.37
CA ALA A 385 -8.59 36.47 0.95
C ALA A 385 -9.53 37.68 0.95
N TYR A 386 -9.19 38.76 0.25
CA TYR A 386 -10.11 39.89 0.05
C TYR A 386 -11.39 39.46 -0.67
N LYS A 387 -11.29 38.67 -1.75
CA LYS A 387 -12.43 38.12 -2.47
C LYS A 387 -13.33 37.28 -1.56
N ALA A 388 -12.76 36.42 -0.73
CA ALA A 388 -13.51 35.61 0.23
C ALA A 388 -14.25 36.47 1.29
N ASN A 389 -13.75 37.67 1.60
CA ASN A 389 -14.40 38.66 2.46
C ASN A 389 -15.31 39.63 1.68
N LYS A 390 -15.64 39.32 0.42
CA LYS A 390 -16.50 40.14 -0.47
C LYS A 390 -15.93 41.52 -0.81
N ASP A 391 -14.63 41.73 -0.63
CA ASP A 391 -13.93 42.96 -1.00
C ASP A 391 -13.28 42.80 -2.38
N VAL A 392 -14.08 43.00 -3.42
CA VAL A 392 -13.67 42.80 -4.81
C VAL A 392 -12.63 43.84 -5.25
N ILE A 393 -12.72 45.06 -4.71
CA ILE A 393 -11.83 46.17 -5.08
C ILE A 393 -10.40 45.84 -4.65
N ASN A 394 -10.20 45.50 -3.38
CA ASN A 394 -8.87 45.17 -2.89
C ASN A 394 -8.37 43.83 -3.45
N ALA A 395 -9.27 42.88 -3.72
CA ALA A 395 -8.91 41.65 -4.42
C ALA A 395 -8.27 41.95 -5.79
N LYS A 396 -8.89 42.83 -6.59
CA LYS A 396 -8.38 43.27 -7.90
C LYS A 396 -6.99 43.89 -7.79
N VAL A 397 -6.79 44.78 -6.81
CA VAL A 397 -5.49 45.45 -6.57
C VAL A 397 -4.40 44.43 -6.26
N CYS A 398 -4.70 43.43 -5.41
CA CYS A 398 -3.76 42.37 -5.06
C CYS A 398 -3.40 41.48 -6.27
N TYR A 399 -4.36 41.09 -7.10
CA TYR A 399 -4.08 40.31 -8.31
C TYR A 399 -3.22 41.09 -9.32
N GLN A 400 -3.50 42.38 -9.51
CA GLN A 400 -2.66 43.25 -10.33
C GLN A 400 -1.25 43.41 -9.76
N LYS A 401 -1.09 43.50 -8.43
CA LYS A 401 0.22 43.48 -7.78
C LYS A 401 0.96 42.18 -8.06
N ALA A 402 0.30 41.02 -7.93
CA ALA A 402 0.91 39.72 -8.22
C ALA A 402 1.43 39.64 -9.68
N LEU A 403 0.66 40.13 -10.64
CA LEU A 403 1.06 40.19 -12.06
C LEU A 403 2.17 41.20 -12.36
N ARG A 404 2.27 42.30 -11.59
CA ARG A 404 3.40 43.24 -11.69
C ARG A 404 4.70 42.61 -11.18
N LEU A 405 4.62 41.81 -10.11
CA LEU A 405 5.77 41.10 -9.54
C LEU A 405 6.20 39.92 -10.41
N ASP A 406 5.24 39.20 -10.98
CA ASP A 406 5.47 38.08 -11.90
C ASP A 406 4.39 38.06 -13.00
N PRO A 407 4.69 38.57 -14.20
CA PRO A 407 3.76 38.55 -15.32
C PRO A 407 3.32 37.14 -15.75
N GLN A 408 4.08 36.08 -15.40
CA GLN A 408 3.77 34.69 -15.74
C GLN A 408 2.84 34.02 -14.72
N ASN A 409 2.44 34.70 -13.64
CA ASN A 409 1.52 34.16 -12.64
C ASN A 409 0.13 33.91 -13.25
N ALA A 410 -0.10 32.68 -13.70
CA ALA A 410 -1.32 32.27 -14.38
C ALA A 410 -2.56 32.30 -13.46
N ASP A 411 -2.38 32.00 -12.17
CA ASP A 411 -3.47 31.98 -11.19
C ASP A 411 -4.01 33.39 -10.95
N ALA A 412 -3.13 34.38 -10.77
CA ALA A 412 -3.52 35.78 -10.62
C ALA A 412 -4.20 36.32 -11.89
N ARG A 413 -3.70 35.93 -13.07
CA ARG A 413 -4.32 36.30 -14.36
C ARG A 413 -5.74 35.77 -14.48
N ARG A 414 -5.94 34.48 -14.20
CA ARG A 414 -7.25 33.83 -14.23
C ARG A 414 -8.20 34.42 -13.18
N ALA A 415 -7.72 34.67 -11.97
CA ALA A 415 -8.51 35.26 -10.91
C ALA A 415 -9.01 36.67 -11.27
N LEU A 416 -8.18 37.47 -11.95
CA LEU A 416 -8.55 38.81 -12.41
C LEU A 416 -9.59 38.77 -13.54
N GLN A 417 -9.50 37.80 -14.45
CA GLN A 417 -10.47 37.61 -15.54
C GLN A 417 -11.85 37.12 -15.04
N THR A 418 -11.87 36.41 -13.91
CA THR A 418 -13.08 35.82 -13.33
C THR A 418 -13.63 36.63 -12.16
N LEU A 419 -13.09 37.84 -11.93
CA LEU A 419 -13.58 38.75 -10.91
C LEU A 419 -14.87 39.41 -11.40
N PRO A 420 -15.96 39.38 -10.60
CA PRO A 420 -17.23 40.00 -10.97
C PRO A 420 -17.14 41.53 -11.08
#